data_AF-A0A7C3A3S0-F1
#
_entry.id   AF-A0A7C3A3S0-F1
#
_cell.length_a   1.000
_cell.length_b   1.000
_cell.length_c   1.000
_cell.angle_alpha   90.00
_cell.angle_beta   90.00
_cell.angle_gamma   90.00
#
_symmetry.space_group_name_H-M   'P 1'
#
loop_
_entity.id
_entity.type
_entity.pdbx_description
1 polymer ?
#
loop_
_entity_poly.entity_id
_entity_poly.type
_entity_poly.pdbx_seq_one_letter_code
_entity_poly.pdbx_strand_id
1 'polypeptide(L)' 'GPLALVEDGDTITIDVPARRINVDVSREELDDRASRWRPPEPKVRKGVLAVWSQLAEQASKGATLKTKI' A
#
# COMPACT_ATOMS: atom_id res chain seq x y z
N GLY A 1 -0.23 -1.35 3.73
CA GLY A 1 -0.89 -2.52 3.10
C GLY A 1 0.16 -3.57 2.79
N PRO A 2 -0.22 -4.82 2.45
CA PRO A 2 0.72 -5.95 2.30
C PRO A 2 1.87 -5.69 1.32
N LEU A 3 1.64 -4.91 0.27
CA LEU A 3 2.67 -4.50 -0.68
C LEU A 3 3.90 -3.84 -0.01
N ALA A 4 3.70 -3.16 1.11
CA ALA A 4 4.78 -2.49 1.83
C ALA A 4 5.69 -3.45 2.64
N LEU A 5 5.34 -4.73 2.68
CA LEU A 5 6.02 -5.79 3.45
C LEU A 5 6.76 -6.80 2.57
N VAL A 6 6.69 -6.63 1.24
CA VAL A 6 7.39 -7.48 0.27
C VAL A 6 8.89 -7.18 0.34
N GLU A 7 9.70 -8.22 0.35
CA GLU A 7 11.16 -8.17 0.38
C GLU A 7 11.74 -8.85 -0.87
N ASP A 8 13.00 -8.53 -1.20
CA ASP A 8 13.68 -9.12 -2.35
C ASP A 8 13.81 -10.64 -2.17
N GLY A 9 13.41 -11.38 -3.21
CA GLY A 9 13.41 -12.85 -3.20
C GLY A 9 12.07 -13.49 -2.82
N ASP A 10 11.08 -12.72 -2.36
CA ASP A 10 9.72 -13.22 -2.17
C ASP A 10 9.12 -13.67 -3.50
N THR A 11 8.42 -14.81 -3.49
CA THR A 11 7.68 -15.29 -4.67
C THR A 11 6.33 -14.59 -4.76
N ILE A 12 6.04 -14.02 -5.93
CA ILE A 12 4.75 -13.38 -6.22
C ILE A 12 4.01 -14.22 -7.26
N THR A 13 2.83 -14.70 -6.89
CA THR A 13 1.93 -15.42 -7.80
C THR A 13 0.90 -14.46 -8.38
N ILE A 14 0.86 -14.32 -9.70
CA ILE A 14 -0.14 -13.55 -10.44
C ILE A 14 -1.03 -14.52 -11.22
N ASP A 15 -2.28 -14.62 -10.80
CA ASP A 15 -3.30 -15.47 -11.41
C ASP A 15 -4.37 -14.59 -12.06
N VAL A 16 -4.26 -14.40 -13.37
CA VAL A 16 -5.18 -13.57 -14.16
C VAL A 16 -6.59 -14.17 -14.21
N PRO A 17 -6.77 -15.48 -14.52
CA PRO A 17 -8.10 -16.11 -14.45
C PRO A 17 -8.80 -15.93 -13.10
N ALA A 18 -8.07 -16.11 -11.99
CA ALA A 18 -8.62 -15.94 -10.64
C ALA A 18 -8.72 -14.48 -10.19
N ARG A 19 -8.18 -13.52 -10.96
CA ARG A 19 -8.04 -12.10 -10.59
C ARG A 19 -7.35 -11.91 -9.24
N ARG A 20 -6.28 -12.67 -9.01
CA ARG A 20 -5.57 -12.72 -7.72
C ARG A 20 -4.09 -12.42 -7.91
N ILE A 21 -3.57 -11.62 -7.00
CA ILE A 21 -2.14 -11.41 -6.81
C ILE A 21 -1.83 -11.80 -5.37
N ASN A 22 -0.90 -12.71 -5.17
CA ASN A 22 -0.50 -13.21 -3.85
C ASN A 22 1.01 -13.09 -3.66
N VAL A 23 1.43 -12.80 -2.44
CA VAL A 23 2.82 -13.00 -2.00
C VAL A 23 2.87 -14.33 -1.26
N ASP A 24 3.74 -15.23 -1.70
CA ASP A 24 3.84 -16.60 -1.19
C ASP A 24 4.73 -16.64 0.06
N VAL A 25 4.33 -15.88 1.07
CA VAL A 25 4.95 -15.76 2.38
C VAL A 25 3.90 -16.11 3.43
N SER A 26 4.32 -16.79 4.51
CA SER A 26 3.39 -17.17 5.57
C SER A 26 2.79 -15.95 6.27
N ARG A 27 1.62 -16.12 6.87
CA ARG A 27 0.95 -15.02 7.57
C ARG A 27 1.75 -14.56 8.78
N GLU A 28 2.39 -15.50 9.47
CA GLU A 28 3.23 -15.24 10.63
C GLU A 28 4.44 -14.34 10.27
N GLU A 29 5.08 -14.61 9.13
CA GLU A 29 6.20 -13.79 8.64
C GLU A 29 5.74 -12.41 8.20
N LEU A 30 4.59 -12.30 7.50
CA LEU A 30 4.03 -11.01 7.14
C LEU A 30 3.64 -10.18 8.37
N ASP A 31 3.11 -10.82 9.42
CA ASP A 31 2.77 -10.15 10.68
C ASP A 31 4.04 -9.68 11.42
N ASP A 32 5.13 -10.47 11.41
CA ASP A 32 6.43 -10.04 11.94
C ASP A 32 7.01 -8.85 11.18
N ARG A 33 7.02 -8.90 9.84
CA ARG A 33 7.45 -7.77 8.99
C ARG A 33 6.60 -6.53 9.23
N ALA A 34 5.29 -6.69 9.38
CA ALA A 34 4.37 -5.60 9.70
C ALA A 34 4.71 -4.93 11.04
N SER A 35 5.14 -5.70 12.05
CA SER A 35 5.53 -5.16 13.36
C SER A 35 6.77 -4.27 13.30
N ARG A 36 7.68 -4.54 12.36
CA ARG A 36 8.93 -3.79 12.14
C ARG A 36 8.76 -2.63 11.15
N TRP A 37 7.71 -2.66 10.35
CA TRP A 37 7.49 -1.68 9.29
C TRP A 37 7.19 -0.28 9.85
N ARG A 38 7.80 0.73 9.21
CA ARG A 38 7.52 2.14 9.48
C ARG A 38 7.18 2.87 8.18
N PRO A 39 6.15 3.74 8.17
CA PRO A 39 5.80 4.51 6.98
C PRO A 39 6.97 5.44 6.60
N PRO A 40 7.36 5.51 5.31
CA PRO A 40 8.39 6.42 4.86
C PRO A 40 7.92 7.87 4.99
N GLU A 41 8.88 8.79 5.14
CA GLU A 41 8.54 10.21 5.18
C GLU A 41 7.98 10.72 3.84
N PRO A 42 7.00 11.64 3.86
CA PRO A 42 6.49 12.26 2.65
C PRO A 42 7.58 13.04 1.89
N LYS A 43 7.70 12.76 0.58
CA LYS A 43 8.63 13.48 -0.32
C LYS A 43 8.29 14.97 -0.47
N VAL A 44 7.01 15.32 -0.35
CA VAL A 44 6.50 16.70 -0.46
C VAL A 44 5.73 17.05 0.80
N ARG A 45 6.14 18.14 1.47
CA ARG A 45 5.57 18.57 2.77
C ARG A 45 4.76 19.86 2.69
N LYS A 46 4.68 20.52 1.52
CA LYS A 46 3.98 21.80 1.34
C LYS A 46 3.20 21.83 0.01
N GLY A 47 2.26 22.77 -0.08
CA GLY A 47 1.46 23.01 -1.29
C GLY A 47 0.39 21.94 -1.54
N VAL A 48 -0.21 21.98 -2.74
CA VAL A 48 -1.35 21.13 -3.10
C VAL A 48 -1.06 19.63 -3.00
N LEU A 49 0.17 19.19 -3.26
CA LEU A 49 0.55 17.78 -3.19
C LEU A 49 0.64 17.27 -1.74
N ALA A 50 0.95 18.14 -0.77
CA ALA A 50 0.91 17.78 0.64
C ALA A 50 -0.53 17.64 1.14
N VAL A 51 -1.45 18.47 0.64
CA VAL A 51 -2.89 18.33 0.92
C VAL A 51 -3.42 17.04 0.29
N TRP A 52 -3.05 16.77 -0.96
CA TRP A 52 -3.49 15.57 -1.68
C TRP A 52 -3.02 14.29 -0.98
N SER A 53 -1.75 14.19 -0.58
CA SER A 53 -1.23 12.99 0.09
C SER A 53 -1.89 12.69 1.43
N GLN A 54 -2.48 13.70 2.07
CA GLN A 54 -3.21 13.57 3.34
C GLN A 54 -4.70 13.26 3.16
N LEU A 55 -5.32 13.74 2.08
CA LEU A 55 -6.79 13.75 1.93
C LEU A 55 -7.32 12.86 0.80
N ALA A 56 -6.47 12.39 -0.10
CA ALA A 56 -6.90 11.51 -1.19
C ALA A 56 -7.40 10.17 -0.65
N GLU A 57 -8.51 9.69 -1.21
CA GLU A 57 -9.03 8.36 -0.94
C GLU A 57 -8.19 7.27 -1.62
N GLN A 58 -8.44 6.02 -1.26
CA GLN A 58 -7.80 4.86 -1.88
C GLN A 58 -8.12 4.81 -3.39
N ALA A 59 -7.19 4.27 -4.19
CA ALA A 59 -7.38 4.10 -5.63
C ALA A 59 -8.64 3.27 -5.96
N SER A 60 -8.96 2.26 -5.14
CA SER A 60 -10.19 1.46 -5.26
C SER A 60 -11.49 2.26 -5.08
N LYS A 61 -11.40 3.46 -4.49
CA LYS A 61 -12.51 4.42 -4.32
C LYS A 61 -12.44 5.59 -5.33
N GLY A 62 -11.52 5.54 -6.29
CA GLY A 62 -11.38 6.55 -7.33
C GLY A 62 -10.35 7.65 -7.03
N ALA A 63 -9.56 7.52 -5.94
CA ALA A 63 -8.50 8.47 -5.59
C ALA A 63 -8.97 9.95 -5.54
N THR A 64 -10.21 10.19 -5.14
CA THR A 64 -10.79 11.53 -5.02
C THR A 64 -10.41 12.17 -3.68
N LEU A 65 -10.58 13.49 -3.56
CA LEU A 65 -10.46 14.13 -2.26
C LEU A 65 -11.71 13.88 -1.43
N LYS A 66 -11.51 13.54 -0.16
CA LYS A 66 -12.56 13.25 0.81
C LYS A 66 -13.29 14.53 1.25
N THR A 67 -14.00 15.18 0.32
CA THR A 67 -14.79 16.39 0.59
C THR A 67 -16.14 16.27 -0.10
N LYS A 68 -17.22 16.24 0.68
CA LYS A 68 -18.51 16.78 0.23
C LYS A 68 -18.32 18.29 0.13
N ILE A 69 -18.15 18.80 -1.09
CA ILE A 69 -18.45 20.20 -1.37
C ILE A 69 -19.96 20.27 -1.57
#